data_AF-A0A2N9NP14-F1
#
_entry.id   AF-A0A2N9NP14-F1
#
_cell.length_a   1.000
_cell.length_b   1.000
_cell.length_c   1.000
_cell.angle_alpha   90.00
_cell.angle_beta   90.00
_cell.angle_gamma   90.00
#
_symmetry.space_group_name_H-M   'P 1'
#
loop_
_entity.id
_entity.type
_entity.pdbx_description
1 polymer ?
#
loop_
_entity_poly.entity_id
_entity_poly.type
_entity_poly.pdbx_seq_one_letter_code
_entity_poly.pdbx_strand_id
1 'polypeptide(L)' 'MVENEQTVRRRRLELARRAFKKFSVRCFWSWPADTEITEETIPLIISGLRLYGGHEGYRIAAELC' A
#
# COMPACT_ATOMS: atom_id res chain seq x y z
N MET A 1 -27.05 -0.53 -3.67
CA MET A 1 -26.00 -1.42 -4.19
C MET A 1 -24.97 -1.56 -3.10
N VAL A 2 -24.99 -2.67 -2.36
CA VAL A 2 -24.02 -2.89 -1.27
C VAL A 2 -22.73 -3.33 -1.96
N GLU A 3 -21.80 -2.42 -2.18
CA GLU A 3 -20.44 -2.79 -2.56
C GLU A 3 -19.91 -3.68 -1.44
N ASN A 4 -19.81 -4.99 -1.73
CA ASN A 4 -19.33 -6.00 -0.78
C ASN A 4 -18.06 -5.48 -0.09
N GLU A 5 -18.08 -5.38 1.24
CA GLU A 5 -16.90 -4.97 2.04
C GLU A 5 -15.67 -5.80 1.69
N GLN A 6 -15.86 -7.07 1.32
CA GLN A 6 -14.82 -7.98 0.85
C GLN A 6 -14.16 -7.52 -0.45
N THR A 7 -14.91 -6.94 -1.37
CA THR A 7 -14.40 -6.41 -2.65
C THR A 7 -13.56 -5.15 -2.40
N VAL A 8 -14.02 -4.29 -1.49
CA VAL A 8 -13.29 -3.07 -1.09
C VAL A 8 -11.98 -3.43 -0.37
N ARG A 9 -12.01 -4.39 0.56
CA ARG A 9 -10.81 -4.92 1.25
C ARG A 9 -9.80 -5.50 0.26
N ARG A 10 -10.26 -6.36 -0.67
CA ARG A 10 -9.40 -6.96 -1.70
C ARG A 10 -8.75 -5.90 -2.59
N ARG A 11 -9.50 -4.89 -3.01
CA ARG A 11 -9.00 -3.79 -3.84
C ARG A 11 -7.93 -2.97 -3.13
N ARG A 12 -8.12 -2.68 -1.84
CA ARG A 12 -7.13 -1.98 -0.99
C ARG A 12 -5.84 -2.79 -0.85
N LEU A 13 -5.93 -4.10 -0.61
CA LEU A 13 -4.78 -4.99 -0.55
C LEU A 13 -4.01 -5.05 -1.88
N GLU A 14 -4.72 -5.14 -3.02
CA GLU A 14 -4.09 -5.14 -4.34
C GLU A 14 -3.39 -3.81 -4.65
N LEU A 15 -4.01 -2.67 -4.29
CA LEU A 15 -3.40 -1.35 -4.38
C LEU A 15 -2.15 -1.25 -3.51
N ALA A 16 -2.22 -1.69 -2.25
CA ALA A 16 -1.10 -1.67 -1.32
C ALA A 16 0.06 -2.53 -1.84
N ARG A 17 -0.22 -3.71 -2.39
CA ARG A 17 0.79 -4.61 -2.95
C ARG A 17 1.43 -4.04 -4.22
N ARG A 18 0.65 -3.40 -5.09
CA ARG A 18 1.17 -2.68 -6.27
C ARG A 18 2.04 -1.50 -5.85
N ALA A 19 1.61 -0.71 -4.87
CA ALA A 19 2.37 0.40 -4.33
C ALA A 19 3.67 -0.09 -3.71
N PHE A 20 3.61 -1.11 -2.87
CA PHE A 20 4.78 -1.73 -2.26
C PHE A 20 5.79 -2.20 -3.32
N LYS A 21 5.33 -2.87 -4.38
CA LYS A 21 6.22 -3.31 -5.46
C LYS A 21 6.82 -2.15 -6.27
N LYS A 22 6.06 -1.07 -6.48
CA LYS A 22 6.52 0.13 -7.20
C LYS A 22 7.54 0.92 -6.39
N PHE A 23 7.33 1.03 -5.08
CA PHE A 23 8.18 1.75 -4.14
C PHE A 23 9.15 0.83 -3.37
N SER A 24 9.30 -0.43 -3.78
CA SER A 24 10.12 -1.41 -3.07
C SER A 24 11.58 -0.95 -2.99
N VAL A 25 12.13 -0.45 -4.09
CA VAL A 25 13.53 0.00 -4.15
C VAL A 25 13.74 1.34 -3.43
N ARG A 26 12.69 2.15 -3.24
CA ARG A 26 12.82 3.52 -2.72
C ARG A 26 12.40 3.67 -1.26
N CYS A 27 11.26 3.10 -0.90
CA CYS A 27 10.64 3.24 0.42
C CYS A 27 10.80 1.96 1.26
N PHE A 28 10.83 0.78 0.61
CA PHE A 28 10.80 -0.52 1.29
C PHE A 28 12.03 -1.37 0.98
N TRP A 29 13.16 -0.75 0.67
CA TRP A 29 14.39 -1.44 0.27
C TRP A 29 14.93 -2.39 1.36
N SER A 30 14.57 -2.11 2.62
CA SER A 30 14.88 -2.94 3.79
C SER A 30 13.86 -4.05 4.04
N TRP A 31 12.72 -4.08 3.33
CA TRP A 31 11.72 -5.12 3.48
C TRP A 31 11.97 -6.25 2.48
N PRO A 32 11.82 -7.51 2.89
CA PRO A 32 11.93 -8.62 1.96
C PRO A 32 10.86 -8.52 0.87
N ALA A 33 11.23 -8.86 -0.37
CA ALA A 33 10.29 -8.89 -1.50
C ALA A 33 9.16 -9.92 -1.32
N ASP A 34 9.37 -10.89 -0.42
CA ASP A 34 8.42 -11.92 -0.03
C ASP A 34 7.51 -11.49 1.14
N THR A 35 7.61 -10.25 1.62
CA THR A 35 6.70 -9.77 2.66
C THR A 35 5.25 -9.85 2.20
N GLU A 36 4.46 -10.61 2.95
CA GLU A 36 3.03 -10.71 2.72
C GLU A 36 2.36 -9.37 3.07
N ILE A 37 1.70 -8.77 2.08
CA ILE A 37 0.94 -7.54 2.28
C ILE A 37 -0.45 -7.92 2.78
N THR A 38 -0.67 -7.69 4.07
CA THR A 38 -1.91 -7.90 4.83
C THR A 38 -2.52 -6.56 5.24
N GLU A 39 -3.73 -6.56 5.83
CA GLU A 39 -4.38 -5.32 6.26
C GLU A 39 -3.58 -4.59 7.36
N GLU A 40 -2.82 -5.33 8.17
CA GLU A 40 -1.95 -4.77 9.21
C GLU A 40 -0.72 -4.05 8.66
N THR A 41 -0.30 -4.41 7.45
CA THR A 41 0.84 -3.76 6.77
C THR A 41 0.42 -2.55 5.94
N ILE A 42 -0.85 -2.41 5.58
CA ILE A 42 -1.38 -1.21 4.91
C ILE A 42 -1.00 0.10 5.62
N PRO A 43 -1.20 0.28 6.95
CA PRO A 43 -0.83 1.53 7.62
C PRO A 43 0.69 1.79 7.61
N LEU A 44 1.51 0.73 7.64
CA LEU A 44 2.97 0.85 7.51
C LEU A 44 3.36 1.30 6.10
N ILE A 45 2.71 0.74 5.08
CA ILE A 45 2.91 1.12 3.67
C ILE A 45 2.48 2.57 3.46
N ILE A 46 1.30 2.97 3.94
CA ILE A 46 0.82 4.36 3.87
C ILE A 46 1.84 5.31 4.50
N SER A 47 2.35 4.97 5.68
CA SER A 47 3.36 5.79 6.37
C SER A 47 4.67 5.89 5.56
N GLY A 48 5.17 4.77 5.04
CA GLY A 48 6.35 4.74 4.18
C GLY A 48 6.17 5.52 2.88
N LEU A 49 5.00 5.41 2.25
CA LEU A 49 4.65 6.14 1.03
C LEU A 49 4.53 7.65 1.28
N ARG A 50 3.98 8.07 2.42
CA ARG A 50 3.87 9.49 2.78
C ARG A 50 5.22 10.10 3.13
N LEU A 51 6.10 9.34 3.79
CA LEU A 51 7.43 9.83 4.20
C LEU A 51 8.45 9.82 3.06
N TYR A 52 8.49 8.74 2.26
CA TYR A 52 9.55 8.50 1.28
C TYR A 52 9.05 8.42 -0.17
N GLY A 53 7.75 8.25 -0.39
CA GLY A 53 7.15 8.10 -1.72
C GLY A 53 6.91 9.41 -2.46
N GLY A 54 7.14 10.56 -1.81
CA GLY A 54 6.93 11.88 -2.40
C GLY A 54 5.48 12.11 -2.81
N HIS A 55 5.26 12.95 -3.83
CA HIS A 55 3.91 13.33 -4.27
C HIS A 55 3.09 12.14 -4.77
N GLU A 56 3.72 11.21 -5.50
CA GLU A 56 3.03 10.03 -6.03
C GLU A 56 2.66 9.03 -4.92
N GLY A 57 3.58 8.78 -3.98
CA GLY A 57 3.31 7.95 -2.82
C GLY A 57 2.20 8.54 -1.94
N TYR A 58 2.19 9.86 -1.76
CA TYR A 58 1.14 10.55 -1.00
C TYR A 58 -0.24 10.39 -1.64
N ARG A 59 -0.33 10.48 -2.97
CA ARG A 59 -1.59 10.26 -3.71
C ARG A 59 -2.10 8.83 -3.58
N ILE A 60 -1.21 7.84 -3.70
CA ILE A 60 -1.57 6.42 -3.53
C ILE A 60 -1.97 6.12 -2.09
N ALA A 61 -1.28 6.70 -1.11
CA ALA A 61 -1.61 6.60 0.30
C ALA A 61 -2.99 7.21 0.62
N ALA A 62 -3.42 8.25 -0.10
CA ALA A 62 -4.76 8.82 0.03
C ALA A 62 -5.85 7.90 -0.58
N GLU A 63 -5.54 7.19 -1.65
CA GLU A 63 -6.45 6.20 -2.27
C GLU A 63 -6.59 4.91 -1.44
N LEU A 64 -5.63 4.65 -0.53
CA LEU A 64 -5.64 3.53 0.40
C LEU A 64 -6.43 3.80 1.70
N CYS A 65 -6.66 5.07 2.08
CA CYS A 65 -7.50 5.46 3.23
C CYS A 65 -8.99 5.18 2.98
#